data_AF-A0A7C7KK44-F1
#
_entry.id   AF-A0A7C7KK44-F1
#
_cell.length_a   1.000
_cell.length_b   1.000
_cell.length_c   1.000
_cell.angle_alpha   90.00
_cell.angle_beta   90.00
_cell.angle_gamma   90.00
#
_symmetry.space_group_name_H-M   'P 1'
#
loop_
_entity.id
_entity.type
_entity.pdbx_description
1 polymer ?
#
loop_
_entity_poly.entity_id
_entity_poly.type
_entity_poly.pdbx_seq_one_letter_code
_entity_poly.pdbx_strand_id
1 'polypeptide(L)'
;MSISLRIHSLSRLTRLTVLVTLALIALCGLARPAEPQAPSLPSIEQHTEGMTQMEGFFNLYWDNANGLLFWEISELDTEFLYQISMGSGLGSNPVGIDRGQLRGTHVLAAKRIGPRILLMEPNYGFVAQSENLSEAQAVRDAFAPSVHWGFEMVAETGERVLVDATQFFLRDARGVIDQIAARGEGDFTLDASRSAIHLPATHSFPENTEVESILTFTSSNPGQLVNGVAATGGAVTLRQHHSFIQLPDNGYHTRIADARVGVNGPTVYDYATPIDADTRVRLAARHRLQKANPDADRSEAVEPIIYYVDPGTPEPVRSALIEGASWWNDAFEEAGFINAFRVTVLPDDVDPQDIRYNLIHWTHRRTRGYSYGNTVIDPRTGEIVRGVVNLGSLRLRQDYLHGQGMVPPFPGGISLPEDGSFGEFSDAPDFEYLAQVAPASEAVEMALARVRQLSAHEVGHTLGFPHNYMASAYGRESVMDYPAPLAQI
;
A
#
# COMPACT_ATOMS: atom_id res chain seq x y z
N MET A 1 -40.03 6.62 -100.55
CA MET A 1 -38.75 5.88 -100.59
C MET A 1 -37.62 6.90 -100.50
N SER A 2 -36.60 6.82 -99.66
CA SER A 2 -36.28 5.98 -98.51
C SER A 2 -35.18 6.74 -97.74
N ILE A 3 -35.42 7.00 -96.47
CA ILE A 3 -34.46 7.53 -95.50
C ILE A 3 -33.67 6.31 -95.00
N SER A 4 -32.46 6.06 -95.52
CA SER A 4 -31.68 4.90 -95.06
C SER A 4 -30.17 5.00 -95.30
N LEU A 5 -29.52 6.09 -94.86
CA LEU A 5 -28.04 6.18 -94.97
C LEU A 5 -27.29 6.87 -93.81
N ARG A 6 -27.94 7.17 -92.67
CA ARG A 6 -27.28 7.85 -91.53
C ARG A 6 -27.06 7.03 -90.24
N ILE A 7 -27.25 5.71 -90.26
CA ILE A 7 -27.23 4.90 -89.02
C ILE A 7 -25.91 4.11 -88.82
N HIS A 8 -25.02 4.03 -89.82
CA HIS A 8 -23.85 3.14 -89.75
C HIS A 8 -22.54 3.76 -89.24
N SER A 9 -22.42 5.09 -89.10
CA SER A 9 -21.18 5.71 -88.58
C SER A 9 -21.17 5.98 -87.08
N LEU A 10 -22.35 6.14 -86.44
CA LEU A 10 -22.44 6.42 -85.00
C LEU A 10 -22.12 5.19 -84.11
N SER A 11 -22.23 3.96 -84.63
CA SER A 11 -22.06 2.73 -83.83
C SER A 11 -20.60 2.28 -83.65
N ARG A 12 -19.68 2.73 -84.51
CA ARG A 12 -18.24 2.43 -84.37
C ARG A 12 -17.54 3.37 -83.40
N LEU A 13 -17.94 4.64 -83.35
CA LEU A 13 -17.36 5.61 -82.42
C LEU A 13 -17.72 5.27 -80.97
N THR A 14 -19.00 4.95 -80.68
CA THR A 14 -19.48 4.58 -79.34
C THR A 14 -18.86 3.29 -78.82
N ARG A 15 -18.62 2.28 -79.68
CA ARG A 15 -17.94 1.05 -79.26
C ARG A 15 -16.47 1.28 -78.88
N LEU A 16 -15.77 2.18 -79.58
CA LEU A 16 -14.39 2.52 -79.28
C LEU A 16 -14.28 3.34 -77.99
N THR A 17 -15.22 4.26 -77.74
CA THR A 17 -15.25 5.02 -76.48
C THR A 17 -15.53 4.09 -75.30
N VAL A 18 -16.50 3.19 -75.39
CA VAL A 18 -16.84 2.24 -74.32
C VAL A 18 -15.67 1.30 -73.99
N LEU A 19 -14.93 0.82 -74.99
CA LEU A 19 -13.75 -0.03 -74.79
C LEU A 19 -12.57 0.72 -74.14
N VAL A 20 -12.34 1.98 -74.50
CA VAL A 20 -11.29 2.81 -73.88
C VAL A 20 -11.67 3.19 -72.44
N THR A 21 -12.94 3.48 -72.17
CA THR A 21 -13.41 3.76 -70.80
C THR A 21 -13.35 2.51 -69.91
N LEU A 22 -13.69 1.33 -70.43
CA LEU A 22 -13.55 0.06 -69.70
C LEU A 22 -12.08 -0.31 -69.45
N ALA A 23 -11.17 -0.01 -70.39
CA ALA A 23 -9.74 -0.22 -70.20
C ALA A 23 -9.12 0.74 -69.17
N LEU A 24 -9.58 2.01 -69.11
CA LEU A 24 -9.14 2.95 -68.07
C LEU A 24 -9.70 2.59 -66.68
N ILE A 25 -10.92 2.07 -66.59
CA ILE A 25 -11.48 1.57 -65.32
C ILE A 25 -10.74 0.31 -64.84
N ALA A 26 -10.33 -0.56 -65.76
CA ALA A 26 -9.52 -1.74 -65.45
C ALA A 26 -8.07 -1.39 -65.03
N LEU A 27 -7.49 -0.30 -65.55
CA LEU A 27 -6.17 0.18 -65.11
C LEU A 27 -6.21 0.94 -63.76
N CYS A 28 -7.29 1.66 -63.47
CA CYS A 28 -7.45 2.33 -62.17
C CYS A 28 -7.89 1.38 -61.04
N GLY A 29 -8.42 0.19 -61.36
CA GLY A 29 -8.85 -0.81 -60.38
C GLY A 29 -7.74 -1.69 -59.79
N LEU A 30 -6.48 -1.52 -60.23
CA LEU A 30 -5.33 -2.34 -59.79
C LEU A 30 -4.38 -1.61 -58.82
N ALA A 31 -4.62 -0.33 -58.52
CA ALA A 31 -3.92 0.35 -57.43
C ALA A 31 -4.58 -0.07 -56.11
N ARG A 32 -4.15 -1.21 -55.57
CA ARG A 32 -4.44 -1.59 -54.19
C ARG A 32 -3.88 -0.47 -53.31
N PRO A 33 -4.71 0.28 -52.54
CA PRO A 33 -4.15 1.24 -51.59
C PRO A 33 -3.19 0.46 -50.70
N ALA A 34 -1.96 0.96 -50.55
CA ALA A 34 -1.02 0.38 -49.61
C ALA A 34 -1.73 0.32 -48.25
N GLU A 35 -1.90 -0.88 -47.70
CA GLU A 35 -2.34 -1.02 -46.32
C GLU A 35 -1.38 -0.18 -45.47
N PRO A 36 -1.87 0.74 -44.63
CA PRO A 36 -1.00 1.48 -43.73
C PRO A 36 -0.33 0.45 -42.81
N GLN A 37 0.91 0.12 -43.12
CA GLN A 37 1.75 -0.70 -42.28
C GLN A 37 1.98 0.12 -41.01
N ALA A 38 1.37 -0.30 -39.91
CA ALA A 38 1.59 0.35 -38.62
C ALA A 38 3.10 0.46 -38.39
N PRO A 39 3.62 1.63 -37.98
CA PRO A 39 5.06 1.77 -37.74
C PRO A 39 5.49 0.70 -36.74
N SER A 40 6.46 -0.13 -37.14
CA SER A 40 7.04 -1.13 -36.24
C SER A 40 7.72 -0.40 -35.08
N LEU A 41 7.35 -0.73 -33.85
CA LEU A 41 8.01 -0.21 -32.66
C LEU A 41 9.51 -0.58 -32.67
N PRO A 42 10.40 0.28 -32.15
CA PRO A 42 11.79 -0.10 -31.94
C PRO A 42 11.90 -1.26 -30.93
N SER A 43 13.06 -1.93 -30.91
CA SER A 43 13.36 -2.87 -29.82
C SER A 43 13.52 -2.14 -28.48
N ILE A 44 13.30 -2.84 -27.38
CA ILE A 44 13.46 -2.29 -26.03
C ILE A 44 14.92 -1.87 -25.83
N GLU A 45 15.87 -2.69 -26.29
CA GLU A 45 17.30 -2.41 -26.18
C GLU A 45 17.71 -1.17 -26.97
N GLN A 46 17.12 -0.93 -28.15
CA GLN A 46 17.34 0.29 -28.91
C GLN A 46 16.70 1.52 -28.24
N HIS A 47 15.50 1.39 -27.70
CA HIS A 47 14.79 2.50 -27.09
C HIS A 47 15.42 2.94 -25.77
N THR A 48 15.98 1.98 -25.02
CA THR A 48 16.55 2.21 -23.68
C THR A 48 18.06 2.45 -23.70
N GLU A 49 18.66 2.60 -24.88
CA GLU A 49 20.09 2.86 -25.03
C GLU A 49 20.51 4.12 -24.25
N GLY A 50 21.41 3.96 -23.28
CA GLY A 50 21.91 5.06 -22.44
C GLY A 50 21.02 5.43 -21.24
N MET A 51 19.90 4.73 -21.01
CA MET A 51 19.08 4.87 -19.80
C MET A 51 19.69 4.08 -18.63
N THR A 52 19.38 4.50 -17.40
CA THR A 52 19.74 3.75 -16.20
C THR A 52 18.72 2.63 -15.99
N GLN A 53 19.16 1.39 -16.10
CA GLN A 53 18.31 0.22 -15.84
C GLN A 53 18.26 -0.11 -14.35
N MET A 54 17.09 -0.48 -13.86
CA MET A 54 16.85 -1.04 -12.52
C MET A 54 16.21 -2.41 -12.70
N GLU A 55 16.95 -3.47 -12.37
CA GLU A 55 16.52 -4.86 -12.57
C GLU A 55 15.93 -5.46 -11.28
N GLY A 56 14.87 -6.26 -11.42
CA GLY A 56 14.22 -6.97 -10.33
C GLY A 56 12.89 -7.59 -10.79
N PHE A 57 11.83 -7.52 -9.98
CA PHE A 57 10.53 -8.11 -10.30
C PHE A 57 9.97 -7.57 -11.62
N PHE A 58 9.91 -6.24 -11.73
CA PHE A 58 9.73 -5.54 -13.00
C PHE A 58 10.91 -4.63 -13.27
N ASN A 59 11.47 -4.75 -14.47
CA ASN A 59 12.55 -3.88 -14.91
C ASN A 59 12.03 -2.45 -15.19
N LEU A 60 12.77 -1.47 -14.70
CA LEU A 60 12.54 -0.05 -14.97
C LEU A 60 13.73 0.55 -15.72
N TYR A 61 13.46 1.56 -16.54
CA TYR A 61 14.49 2.31 -17.26
C TYR A 61 14.28 3.80 -17.03
N TRP A 62 15.29 4.46 -16.47
CA TRP A 62 15.27 5.89 -16.20
C TRP A 62 16.02 6.67 -17.27
N ASP A 63 15.29 7.56 -17.96
CA ASP A 63 15.85 8.55 -18.86
C ASP A 63 16.10 9.85 -18.10
N ASN A 64 17.35 10.05 -17.68
CA ASN A 64 17.76 11.24 -16.95
C ASN A 64 17.68 12.53 -17.78
N ALA A 65 17.79 12.44 -19.11
CA ALA A 65 17.77 13.64 -19.96
C ALA A 65 16.36 14.24 -20.06
N ASN A 66 15.34 13.38 -20.11
CA ASN A 66 13.95 13.80 -20.27
C ASN A 66 13.13 13.70 -18.98
N GLY A 67 13.65 13.05 -17.93
CA GLY A 67 12.93 12.83 -16.68
C GLY A 67 11.80 11.80 -16.81
N LEU A 68 11.99 10.80 -17.68
CA LEU A 68 10.99 9.76 -17.97
C LEU A 68 11.36 8.44 -17.32
N LEU A 69 10.34 7.76 -16.78
CA LEU A 69 10.46 6.43 -16.22
C LEU A 69 9.68 5.44 -17.08
N PHE A 70 10.39 4.53 -17.73
CA PHE A 70 9.82 3.46 -18.51
C PHE A 70 9.73 2.17 -17.70
N TRP A 71 8.68 1.41 -17.96
CA TRP A 71 8.43 0.11 -17.34
C TRP A 71 8.40 -0.97 -18.42
N GLU A 72 9.25 -1.98 -18.25
CA GLU A 72 9.20 -3.20 -19.07
C GLU A 72 8.26 -4.22 -18.44
N ILE A 73 7.33 -4.69 -19.24
CA ILE A 73 6.39 -5.76 -18.91
C ILE A 73 6.83 -7.00 -19.68
N SER A 74 7.45 -7.93 -18.96
CA SER A 74 7.99 -9.17 -19.52
C SER A 74 6.92 -10.22 -19.79
N GLU A 75 5.86 -10.24 -18.97
CA GLU A 75 4.76 -11.19 -19.07
C GLU A 75 3.41 -10.46 -19.03
N LEU A 76 2.65 -10.57 -20.13
CA LEU A 76 1.27 -10.09 -20.20
C LEU A 76 0.33 -11.09 -19.53
N ASP A 77 -0.83 -10.60 -19.07
CA ASP A 77 -1.87 -11.39 -18.40
C ASP A 77 -1.46 -12.10 -17.09
N THR A 78 -0.22 -11.90 -16.62
CA THR A 78 0.23 -12.30 -15.28
C THR A 78 -0.23 -11.28 -14.24
N GLU A 79 -0.88 -11.76 -13.19
CA GLU A 79 -1.36 -10.91 -12.09
C GLU A 79 -0.24 -10.57 -11.11
N PHE A 80 -0.32 -9.39 -10.50
CA PHE A 80 0.54 -8.93 -9.40
C PHE A 80 -0.25 -8.04 -8.43
N LEU A 81 0.25 -7.82 -7.22
CA LEU A 81 -0.34 -6.86 -6.29
C LEU A 81 0.18 -5.46 -6.58
N TYR A 82 -0.70 -4.49 -6.59
CA TYR A 82 -0.37 -3.07 -6.58
C TYR A 82 -0.80 -2.47 -5.25
N GLN A 83 0.18 -1.98 -4.48
CA GLN A 83 -0.03 -1.38 -3.17
C GLN A 83 0.39 0.09 -3.23
N ILE A 84 -0.50 0.98 -2.79
CA ILE A 84 -0.16 2.40 -2.59
C ILE A 84 0.20 2.62 -1.13
N SER A 85 1.25 3.41 -0.89
CA SER A 85 1.59 3.89 0.44
C SER A 85 2.10 5.33 0.43
N MET A 86 2.35 5.88 1.62
CA MET A 86 2.85 7.25 1.79
C MET A 86 4.31 7.25 2.22
N GLY A 87 5.21 7.73 1.36
CA GLY A 87 6.63 7.94 1.70
C GLY A 87 6.87 9.11 2.67
N SER A 88 5.93 10.06 2.73
CA SER A 88 5.91 11.13 3.74
C SER A 88 4.49 11.44 4.22
N GLY A 89 4.37 12.15 5.34
CA GLY A 89 3.09 12.54 5.91
C GLY A 89 2.97 14.06 6.05
N LEU A 90 1.74 14.53 6.18
CA LEU A 90 1.45 15.96 6.41
C LEU A 90 1.74 16.39 7.85
N GLY A 91 1.80 15.45 8.81
CA GLY A 91 2.02 15.73 10.23
C GLY A 91 0.75 16.15 10.99
N SER A 92 -0.42 16.03 10.35
CA SER A 92 -1.75 16.25 10.92
C SER A 92 -2.59 14.98 10.89
N ASN A 93 -2.75 14.32 12.03
CA ASN A 93 -3.58 13.12 12.15
C ASN A 93 -5.08 13.38 11.88
N PRO A 94 -5.68 14.51 12.29
CA PRO A 94 -7.07 14.79 11.91
C PRO A 94 -7.27 14.92 10.39
N VAL A 95 -6.25 15.37 9.65
CA VAL A 95 -6.26 15.34 8.17
C VAL A 95 -6.11 13.90 7.67
N GLY A 96 -5.25 13.11 8.32
CA GLY A 96 -5.16 11.66 8.11
C GLY A 96 -4.25 11.25 6.95
N ILE A 97 -3.15 11.99 6.75
CA ILE A 97 -2.11 11.69 5.77
C ILE A 97 -0.80 11.48 6.53
N ASP A 98 -0.48 10.22 6.78
CA ASP A 98 0.67 9.81 7.58
C ASP A 98 1.73 9.10 6.72
N ARG A 99 3.00 9.29 7.09
CA ARG A 99 4.10 8.49 6.53
C ARG A 99 3.90 7.02 6.88
N GLY A 100 4.17 6.11 5.95
CA GLY A 100 4.02 4.66 6.10
C GLY A 100 2.57 4.18 6.05
N GLN A 101 1.60 5.05 5.76
CA GLN A 101 0.20 4.65 5.68
C GLN A 101 -0.07 3.88 4.37
N LEU A 102 -0.56 2.64 4.49
CA LEU A 102 -1.03 1.85 3.36
C LEU A 102 -2.44 2.28 2.92
N ARG A 103 -2.73 2.22 1.61
CA ARG A 103 -4.08 2.33 1.04
C ARG A 103 -4.15 1.55 -0.27
N GLY A 104 -5.29 0.94 -0.58
CA GLY A 104 -5.58 0.43 -1.93
C GLY A 104 -4.64 -0.69 -2.37
N THR A 105 -4.80 -1.88 -1.79
CA THR A 105 -4.20 -3.11 -2.34
C THR A 105 -5.09 -3.60 -3.48
N HIS A 106 -4.53 -3.71 -4.68
CA HIS A 106 -5.23 -4.12 -5.90
C HIS A 106 -4.55 -5.33 -6.52
N VAL A 107 -5.29 -6.24 -7.16
CA VAL A 107 -4.72 -7.28 -8.03
C VAL A 107 -4.80 -6.79 -9.46
N LEU A 108 -3.66 -6.56 -10.10
CA LEU A 108 -3.59 -6.00 -11.45
C LEU A 108 -2.94 -6.98 -12.43
N ALA A 109 -3.34 -6.91 -13.69
CA ALA A 109 -2.68 -7.59 -14.80
C ALA A 109 -2.58 -6.65 -16.01
N ALA A 110 -1.47 -6.73 -16.73
CA ALA A 110 -1.26 -5.99 -17.97
C ALA A 110 -1.91 -6.74 -19.15
N LYS A 111 -2.93 -6.15 -19.78
CA LYS A 111 -3.65 -6.74 -20.92
C LYS A 111 -3.41 -5.97 -22.19
N ARG A 112 -2.96 -6.64 -23.24
CA ARG A 112 -2.77 -6.01 -24.56
C ARG A 112 -4.09 -5.94 -25.33
N ILE A 113 -4.45 -4.73 -25.75
CA ILE A 113 -5.58 -4.47 -26.66
C ILE A 113 -5.06 -3.59 -27.80
N GLY A 114 -4.76 -4.23 -28.93
CA GLY A 114 -4.13 -3.57 -30.08
C GLY A 114 -2.78 -2.94 -29.69
N PRO A 115 -2.57 -1.62 -29.88
CA PRO A 115 -1.33 -0.92 -29.52
C PRO A 115 -1.25 -0.53 -28.04
N ARG A 116 -2.29 -0.81 -27.25
CA ARG A 116 -2.40 -0.38 -25.86
C ARG A 116 -2.17 -1.51 -24.88
N ILE A 117 -1.61 -1.18 -23.73
CA ILE A 117 -1.57 -2.04 -22.55
C ILE A 117 -2.51 -1.46 -21.50
N LEU A 118 -3.56 -2.19 -21.16
CA LEU A 118 -4.51 -1.83 -20.11
C LEU A 118 -4.10 -2.51 -18.81
N LEU A 119 -3.96 -1.73 -17.76
CA LEU A 119 -3.74 -2.25 -16.42
C LEU A 119 -5.09 -2.57 -15.78
N MET A 120 -5.47 -3.84 -15.83
CA MET A 120 -6.78 -4.36 -15.49
C MET A 120 -6.80 -4.91 -14.06
N GLU A 121 -7.81 -4.54 -13.29
CA GLU A 121 -8.14 -5.15 -12.00
C GLU A 121 -9.35 -6.08 -12.16
N PRO A 122 -9.18 -7.41 -12.03
CA PRO A 122 -10.28 -8.34 -11.89
C PRO A 122 -11.04 -8.11 -10.58
N ASN A 123 -12.35 -8.35 -10.59
CA ASN A 123 -13.17 -8.17 -9.40
C ASN A 123 -13.27 -9.44 -8.56
N TYR A 124 -12.27 -9.68 -7.71
CA TYR A 124 -12.24 -10.83 -6.80
C TYR A 124 -13.22 -10.74 -5.61
N GLY A 125 -13.95 -9.62 -5.47
CA GLY A 125 -15.02 -9.51 -4.47
C GLY A 125 -16.22 -10.42 -4.78
N PHE A 126 -16.37 -10.84 -6.04
CA PHE A 126 -17.48 -11.67 -6.50
C PHE A 126 -16.94 -12.83 -7.35
N VAL A 127 -17.17 -14.06 -6.90
CA VAL A 127 -16.59 -15.26 -7.51
C VAL A 127 -17.65 -16.36 -7.66
N ALA A 128 -17.32 -17.40 -8.42
CA ALA A 128 -18.05 -18.67 -8.40
C ALA A 128 -17.01 -19.78 -8.30
N GLN A 129 -16.90 -20.42 -7.13
CA GLN A 129 -16.01 -21.56 -6.93
C GLN A 129 -16.69 -22.85 -7.43
N SER A 130 -16.70 -23.01 -8.75
CA SER A 130 -17.42 -24.09 -9.44
C SER A 130 -16.52 -24.76 -10.48
N GLU A 131 -16.69 -26.07 -10.67
CA GLU A 131 -16.09 -26.78 -11.82
C GLU A 131 -16.77 -26.39 -13.15
N ASN A 132 -17.94 -25.73 -13.09
CA ASN A 132 -18.62 -25.20 -14.26
C ASN A 132 -17.99 -23.86 -14.70
N LEU A 133 -17.12 -23.91 -15.70
CA LEU A 133 -16.45 -22.72 -16.24
C LEU A 133 -17.43 -21.64 -16.77
N SER A 134 -18.61 -22.03 -17.26
CA SER A 134 -19.61 -21.06 -17.72
C SER A 134 -20.29 -20.32 -16.58
N GLU A 135 -20.43 -20.95 -15.41
CA GLU A 135 -20.93 -20.29 -14.20
C GLU A 135 -19.90 -19.29 -13.66
N ALA A 136 -18.63 -19.70 -13.59
CA ALA A 136 -17.53 -18.79 -13.25
C ALA A 136 -17.45 -17.61 -14.22
N GLN A 137 -17.63 -17.85 -15.52
CA GLN A 137 -17.67 -16.79 -16.53
C GLN A 137 -18.88 -15.86 -16.35
N ALA A 138 -20.08 -16.41 -16.09
CA ALA A 138 -21.28 -15.61 -15.89
C ALA A 138 -21.15 -14.64 -14.71
N VAL A 139 -20.51 -15.07 -13.61
CA VAL A 139 -20.20 -14.19 -12.48
C VAL A 139 -19.18 -13.12 -12.87
N ARG A 140 -18.09 -13.50 -13.57
CA ARG A 140 -17.10 -12.52 -14.07
C ARG A 140 -17.71 -11.47 -14.99
N ASP A 141 -18.68 -11.84 -15.83
CA ASP A 141 -19.38 -10.91 -16.72
C ASP A 141 -20.44 -10.07 -15.99
N ALA A 142 -20.96 -10.55 -14.87
CA ALA A 142 -21.96 -9.85 -14.06
C ALA A 142 -21.36 -8.77 -13.15
N PHE A 143 -20.09 -8.90 -12.76
CA PHE A 143 -19.40 -7.96 -11.86
C PHE A 143 -18.23 -7.28 -12.56
N ALA A 144 -18.34 -5.95 -12.72
CA ALA A 144 -17.40 -5.18 -13.52
C ALA A 144 -15.96 -5.24 -12.97
N PRO A 145 -14.95 -5.51 -13.83
CA PRO A 145 -13.56 -5.22 -13.53
C PRO A 145 -13.27 -3.72 -13.68
N SER A 146 -12.08 -3.28 -13.27
CA SER A 146 -11.64 -1.88 -13.43
C SER A 146 -10.40 -1.76 -14.30
N VAL A 147 -10.34 -0.76 -15.18
CA VAL A 147 -9.10 -0.35 -15.84
C VAL A 147 -8.49 0.76 -15.01
N HIS A 148 -7.31 0.53 -14.42
CA HIS A 148 -6.60 1.54 -13.63
C HIS A 148 -5.84 2.54 -14.49
N TRP A 149 -5.29 2.06 -15.61
CA TRP A 149 -4.54 2.87 -16.55
C TRP A 149 -4.47 2.22 -17.92
N GLY A 150 -4.23 3.00 -18.97
CA GLY A 150 -3.99 2.50 -20.32
C GLY A 150 -2.75 3.15 -20.92
N PHE A 151 -1.70 2.35 -21.11
CA PHE A 151 -0.45 2.76 -21.73
C PHE A 151 -0.50 2.61 -23.25
N GLU A 152 0.34 3.36 -23.94
CA GLU A 152 0.75 3.08 -25.31
C GLU A 152 2.14 2.43 -25.27
N MET A 153 2.36 1.40 -26.08
CA MET A 153 3.67 0.76 -26.18
C MET A 153 4.64 1.69 -26.92
N VAL A 154 5.84 1.87 -26.37
CA VAL A 154 6.90 2.69 -26.99
C VAL A 154 8.00 1.85 -27.63
N ALA A 155 8.15 0.60 -27.20
CA ALA A 155 9.08 -0.38 -27.75
C ALA A 155 8.57 -1.82 -27.48
N GLU A 156 9.03 -2.79 -28.27
CA GLU A 156 8.66 -4.20 -28.12
C GLU A 156 9.84 -5.11 -28.51
N THR A 157 10.08 -6.20 -27.79
CA THR A 157 11.11 -7.19 -28.12
C THR A 157 10.65 -8.59 -27.76
N GLY A 158 10.28 -9.36 -28.78
CA GLY A 158 9.58 -10.62 -28.58
C GLY A 158 8.18 -10.36 -28.01
N GLU A 159 7.87 -10.98 -26.87
CA GLU A 159 6.60 -10.78 -26.15
C GLU A 159 6.68 -9.66 -25.08
N ARG A 160 7.89 -9.14 -24.82
CA ARG A 160 8.13 -8.08 -23.84
C ARG A 160 7.77 -6.74 -24.44
N VAL A 161 7.12 -5.89 -23.65
CA VAL A 161 6.68 -4.56 -24.07
C VAL A 161 7.23 -3.49 -23.12
N LEU A 162 7.57 -2.33 -23.68
CA LEU A 162 7.99 -1.17 -22.92
C LEU A 162 6.90 -0.09 -22.98
N VAL A 163 6.58 0.49 -21.82
CA VAL A 163 5.62 1.60 -21.71
C VAL A 163 6.25 2.79 -20.97
N ASP A 164 5.88 4.01 -21.36
CA ASP A 164 6.15 5.19 -20.52
C ASP A 164 5.17 5.19 -19.34
N ALA A 165 5.71 4.97 -18.13
CA ALA A 165 4.94 4.90 -16.89
C ALA A 165 5.01 6.19 -16.07
N THR A 166 5.63 7.25 -16.58
CA THR A 166 5.88 8.49 -15.84
C THR A 166 4.57 9.09 -15.31
N GLN A 167 3.57 9.28 -16.18
CA GLN A 167 2.28 9.86 -15.78
C GLN A 167 1.45 8.93 -14.91
N PHE A 168 1.66 7.62 -15.01
CA PHE A 168 1.04 6.65 -14.11
C PHE A 168 1.53 6.92 -12.68
N PHE A 169 2.83 7.04 -12.45
CA PHE A 169 3.38 7.26 -11.11
C PHE A 169 3.21 8.70 -10.60
N LEU A 170 3.03 9.70 -11.47
CA LEU A 170 2.83 11.10 -11.07
C LEU A 170 1.39 11.48 -10.71
N ARG A 171 0.45 10.52 -10.68
CA ARG A 171 -0.94 10.79 -10.29
C ARG A 171 -1.13 10.82 -8.77
N ASP A 172 -2.21 11.45 -8.31
CA ASP A 172 -2.66 11.32 -6.91
C ASP A 172 -3.33 9.96 -6.66
N ALA A 173 -2.54 8.89 -6.65
CA ALA A 173 -3.06 7.53 -6.49
C ALA A 173 -3.65 7.29 -5.09
N ARG A 174 -3.06 7.92 -4.07
CA ARG A 174 -3.55 7.86 -2.69
C ARG A 174 -4.87 8.60 -2.50
N GLY A 175 -5.25 9.53 -3.36
CA GLY A 175 -6.40 10.42 -3.17
C GLY A 175 -6.20 11.40 -2.01
N VAL A 176 -5.04 12.08 -2.00
CA VAL A 176 -4.70 13.15 -1.07
C VAL A 176 -5.67 14.33 -1.21
N ILE A 177 -6.00 14.71 -2.44
CA ILE A 177 -6.91 15.84 -2.73
C ILE A 177 -8.27 15.60 -2.05
N ASP A 178 -8.88 14.45 -2.32
CA ASP A 178 -10.17 14.09 -1.77
C ASP A 178 -10.12 13.95 -0.25
N GLN A 179 -9.02 13.42 0.29
CA GLN A 179 -8.85 13.28 1.74
C GLN A 179 -8.83 14.64 2.44
N ILE A 180 -8.09 15.62 1.92
CA ILE A 180 -8.01 16.97 2.51
C ILE A 180 -9.38 17.66 2.42
N ALA A 181 -10.03 17.59 1.25
CA ALA A 181 -11.34 18.17 1.03
C ALA A 181 -12.41 17.55 1.96
N ALA A 182 -12.42 16.23 2.11
CA ALA A 182 -13.34 15.51 3.00
C ALA A 182 -13.17 15.87 4.49
N ARG A 183 -12.01 16.44 4.87
CA ARG A 183 -11.75 16.95 6.22
C ARG A 183 -12.03 18.44 6.37
N GLY A 184 -12.46 19.12 5.31
CA GLY A 184 -12.75 20.55 5.31
C GLY A 184 -11.49 21.41 5.35
N GLU A 185 -10.35 20.88 4.89
CA GLU A 185 -9.03 21.53 5.04
C GLU A 185 -8.53 22.18 3.74
N GLY A 186 -9.46 22.52 2.85
CA GLY A 186 -9.24 23.24 1.61
C GLY A 186 -9.40 22.38 0.35
N ASP A 187 -9.62 23.06 -0.78
CA ASP A 187 -9.71 22.42 -2.09
C ASP A 187 -8.33 22.50 -2.76
N PHE A 188 -7.71 21.34 -2.95
CA PHE A 188 -6.38 21.24 -3.52
C PHE A 188 -6.41 20.68 -4.95
N THR A 189 -5.44 21.05 -5.76
CA THR A 189 -5.17 20.46 -7.08
C THR A 189 -3.73 19.98 -7.17
N LEU A 190 -3.48 18.93 -7.95
CA LEU A 190 -2.12 18.47 -8.22
C LEU A 190 -1.42 19.44 -9.19
N ASP A 191 -0.22 19.87 -8.83
CA ASP A 191 0.65 20.71 -9.66
C ASP A 191 1.75 19.86 -10.30
N ALA A 192 1.51 19.46 -11.54
CA ALA A 192 2.44 18.63 -12.32
C ALA A 192 3.80 19.30 -12.53
N SER A 193 3.87 20.64 -12.60
CA SER A 193 5.13 21.37 -12.82
C SER A 193 6.08 21.31 -11.64
N ARG A 194 5.57 20.96 -10.45
CA ARG A 194 6.32 20.78 -9.20
C ARG A 194 6.24 19.35 -8.68
N SER A 195 6.02 18.40 -9.58
CA SER A 195 5.94 16.98 -9.27
C SER A 195 6.93 16.20 -10.13
N ALA A 196 7.58 15.19 -9.56
CA ALA A 196 8.63 14.43 -10.22
C ALA A 196 8.82 13.06 -9.55
N ILE A 197 9.43 12.12 -10.28
CA ILE A 197 9.86 10.83 -9.73
C ILE A 197 10.98 11.06 -8.71
N HIS A 198 10.87 10.41 -7.55
CA HIS A 198 11.88 10.40 -6.50
C HIS A 198 12.81 9.19 -6.68
N LEU A 199 13.80 9.34 -7.55
CA LEU A 199 14.77 8.27 -7.85
C LEU A 199 15.46 7.65 -6.62
N PRO A 200 15.84 8.40 -5.56
CA PRO A 200 16.52 7.78 -4.42
C PRO A 200 15.70 6.69 -3.72
N ALA A 201 14.37 6.68 -3.86
CA ALA A 201 13.47 5.66 -3.32
C ALA A 201 12.70 4.94 -4.44
N THR A 202 13.30 4.84 -5.64
CA THR A 202 12.77 4.10 -6.78
C THR A 202 13.75 2.99 -7.13
N HIS A 203 13.35 1.74 -6.88
CA HIS A 203 14.22 0.56 -6.98
C HIS A 203 13.41 -0.66 -7.41
N SER A 204 14.08 -1.68 -7.95
CA SER A 204 13.48 -2.98 -8.18
C SER A 204 14.21 -4.04 -7.35
N PHE A 205 13.43 -4.83 -6.62
CA PHE A 205 13.86 -5.95 -5.77
C PHE A 205 13.39 -7.26 -6.40
N PRO A 206 13.85 -8.43 -5.92
CA PRO A 206 13.43 -9.71 -6.49
C PRO A 206 11.92 -9.96 -6.51
N GLU A 207 11.20 -9.51 -5.48
CA GLU A 207 9.78 -9.81 -5.27
C GLU A 207 8.88 -8.56 -5.35
N ASN A 208 9.46 -7.37 -5.52
CA ASN A 208 8.71 -6.13 -5.70
C ASN A 208 9.48 -5.06 -6.48
N THR A 209 8.77 -4.22 -7.21
CA THR A 209 9.29 -2.99 -7.81
C THR A 209 8.63 -1.79 -7.15
N GLU A 210 9.45 -0.84 -6.72
CA GLU A 210 9.03 0.33 -5.95
C GLU A 210 9.32 1.62 -6.71
N VAL A 211 8.31 2.48 -6.81
CA VAL A 211 8.45 3.82 -7.39
C VAL A 211 7.88 4.84 -6.42
N GLU A 212 8.70 5.83 -6.04
CA GLU A 212 8.26 6.95 -5.23
C GLU A 212 8.14 8.21 -6.08
N SER A 213 7.08 8.98 -5.86
CA SER A 213 6.83 10.26 -6.53
C SER A 213 6.77 11.39 -5.51
N ILE A 214 7.46 12.50 -5.78
CA ILE A 214 7.25 13.77 -5.09
C ILE A 214 6.10 14.47 -5.81
N LEU A 215 4.99 14.69 -5.10
CA LEU A 215 3.79 15.34 -5.63
C LEU A 215 3.50 16.63 -4.85
N THR A 216 3.29 17.73 -5.58
CA THR A 216 2.92 19.02 -4.98
C THR A 216 1.46 19.33 -5.24
N PHE A 217 0.73 19.64 -4.16
CA PHE A 217 -0.68 19.99 -4.18
C PHE A 217 -0.86 21.46 -3.81
N THR A 218 -1.71 22.18 -4.54
CA THR A 218 -1.90 23.63 -4.35
C THR A 218 -3.32 24.00 -4.00
N SER A 219 -3.47 25.00 -3.14
CA SER A 219 -4.75 25.64 -2.85
C SER A 219 -4.57 27.12 -2.59
N SER A 220 -5.56 27.94 -2.98
CA SER A 220 -5.65 29.35 -2.60
C SER A 220 -6.32 29.55 -1.23
N ASN A 221 -6.96 28.52 -0.68
CA ASN A 221 -7.68 28.59 0.59
C ASN A 221 -7.38 27.34 1.45
N PRO A 222 -6.12 27.14 1.88
CA PRO A 222 -5.76 26.02 2.75
C PRO A 222 -6.42 26.16 4.13
N GLY A 223 -6.85 25.03 4.70
CA GLY A 223 -7.43 24.97 6.03
C GLY A 223 -6.43 25.24 7.16
N GLN A 224 -6.95 25.40 8.38
CA GLN A 224 -6.15 25.77 9.55
C GLN A 224 -5.15 24.68 9.96
N LEU A 225 -5.56 23.41 9.87
CA LEU A 225 -4.67 22.30 10.23
C LEU A 225 -3.54 22.16 9.22
N VAL A 226 -3.83 22.33 7.93
CA VAL A 226 -2.80 22.32 6.87
C VAL A 226 -1.82 23.48 7.07
N ASN A 227 -2.32 24.71 7.26
CA ASN A 227 -1.47 25.88 7.54
C ASN A 227 -0.61 25.71 8.80
N GLY A 228 -1.11 24.99 9.81
CA GLY A 228 -0.40 24.77 11.07
C GLY A 228 0.75 23.76 10.99
N VAL A 229 0.86 22.97 9.91
CA VAL A 229 1.88 21.92 9.78
C VAL A 229 2.75 22.04 8.53
N ALA A 230 2.19 22.51 7.41
CA ALA A 230 2.93 22.66 6.17
C ALA A 230 3.84 23.90 6.22
N ALA A 231 4.99 23.84 5.55
CA ALA A 231 5.89 24.99 5.41
C ALA A 231 5.21 26.18 4.72
N THR A 232 4.40 25.88 3.69
CA THR A 232 3.51 26.83 3.00
C THR A 232 2.15 26.16 2.83
N GLY A 233 1.13 26.59 3.57
CA GLY A 233 -0.17 25.90 3.55
C GLY A 233 -0.83 25.79 2.17
N GLY A 234 -0.64 26.81 1.31
CA GLY A 234 -1.19 26.80 -0.06
C GLY A 234 -0.41 25.94 -1.05
N ALA A 235 0.70 25.31 -0.64
CA ALA A 235 1.53 24.44 -1.48
C ALA A 235 2.14 23.32 -0.63
N VAL A 236 1.48 22.17 -0.61
CA VAL A 236 1.85 21.00 0.18
C VAL A 236 2.55 19.98 -0.72
N THR A 237 3.77 19.61 -0.39
CA THR A 237 4.54 18.58 -1.13
C THR A 237 4.63 17.30 -0.30
N LEU A 238 4.22 16.18 -0.88
CA LEU A 238 4.18 14.87 -0.25
C LEU A 238 4.82 13.81 -1.16
N ARG A 239 5.29 12.72 -0.56
CA ARG A 239 5.84 11.58 -1.28
C ARG A 239 4.83 10.43 -1.26
N GLN A 240 4.42 9.96 -2.44
CA GLN A 240 3.55 8.80 -2.61
C GLN A 240 4.37 7.64 -3.17
N HIS A 241 4.10 6.44 -2.67
CA HIS A 241 4.82 5.24 -3.02
C HIS A 241 3.90 4.28 -3.78
N HIS A 242 4.45 3.66 -4.81
CA HIS A 242 3.80 2.69 -5.68
C HIS A 242 4.60 1.40 -5.65
N SER A 243 3.98 0.35 -5.12
CA SER A 243 4.60 -0.96 -4.97
C SER A 243 3.92 -1.96 -5.90
N PHE A 244 4.68 -2.51 -6.84
CA PHE A 244 4.28 -3.68 -7.63
C PHE A 244 4.91 -4.90 -7.01
N ILE A 245 4.10 -5.83 -6.51
CA ILE A 245 4.54 -6.93 -5.67
C ILE A 245 4.14 -8.24 -6.34
N GLN A 246 5.08 -9.18 -6.40
CA GLN A 246 4.81 -10.52 -6.88
C GLN A 246 3.70 -11.18 -6.06
N LEU A 247 2.73 -11.81 -6.73
CA LEU A 247 1.72 -12.59 -6.01
C LEU A 247 2.33 -13.85 -5.39
N PRO A 248 1.87 -14.26 -4.20
CA PRO A 248 2.25 -15.55 -3.63
C PRO A 248 1.90 -16.71 -4.56
N ASP A 249 2.63 -17.81 -4.42
CA ASP A 249 2.34 -19.06 -5.13
C ASP A 249 1.00 -19.69 -4.70
N ASN A 250 0.60 -20.75 -5.41
CA ASN A 250 -0.65 -21.48 -5.14
C ASN A 250 -0.54 -22.49 -3.96
N GLY A 251 0.57 -22.47 -3.20
CA GLY A 251 0.83 -23.39 -2.09
C GLY A 251 0.17 -22.97 -0.76
N TYR A 252 -0.53 -21.85 -0.73
CA TYR A 252 -1.18 -21.36 0.47
C TYR A 252 -2.55 -22.00 0.71
N HIS A 253 -2.76 -22.48 1.93
CA HIS A 253 -4.05 -23.03 2.35
C HIS A 253 -4.95 -21.91 2.90
N THR A 254 -5.93 -21.49 2.11
CA THR A 254 -6.98 -20.55 2.53
C THR A 254 -7.74 -21.06 3.75
N ARG A 255 -8.11 -20.16 4.67
CA ARG A 255 -8.89 -20.48 5.87
C ARG A 255 -10.11 -19.58 5.97
N ILE A 256 -11.28 -20.17 6.21
CA ILE A 256 -12.50 -19.42 6.49
C ILE A 256 -12.43 -18.84 7.91
N ALA A 257 -12.84 -17.59 8.06
CA ALA A 257 -12.89 -16.89 9.33
C ALA A 257 -13.86 -17.56 10.30
N ASP A 258 -13.39 -17.86 11.52
CA ASP A 258 -14.23 -18.40 12.60
C ASP A 258 -14.66 -17.27 13.54
N ALA A 259 -15.97 -17.11 13.71
CA ALA A 259 -16.55 -16.05 14.53
C ALA A 259 -16.18 -16.14 16.01
N ARG A 260 -15.73 -17.30 16.51
CA ARG A 260 -15.35 -17.49 17.92
C ARG A 260 -13.98 -16.91 18.26
N VAL A 261 -13.09 -16.80 17.27
CA VAL A 261 -11.73 -16.26 17.46
C VAL A 261 -11.69 -14.77 17.12
N GLY A 262 -12.45 -14.36 16.11
CA GLY A 262 -12.37 -13.00 15.57
C GLY A 262 -11.07 -12.81 14.79
N VAL A 263 -11.16 -12.80 13.47
CA VAL A 263 -10.03 -12.57 12.57
C VAL A 263 -10.45 -11.58 11.50
N ASN A 264 -9.54 -10.67 11.15
CA ASN A 264 -9.68 -9.82 9.98
C ASN A 264 -9.44 -10.64 8.71
N GLY A 265 -9.82 -10.09 7.57
CA GLY A 265 -9.43 -10.62 6.27
C GLY A 265 -10.43 -10.27 5.16
N PRO A 266 -10.13 -10.71 3.92
CA PRO A 266 -10.98 -10.46 2.77
C PRO A 266 -12.38 -11.05 2.95
N THR A 267 -13.37 -10.36 2.41
CA THR A 267 -14.74 -10.89 2.26
C THR A 267 -15.02 -11.01 0.77
N VAL A 268 -15.40 -12.22 0.34
CA VAL A 268 -15.82 -12.51 -1.03
C VAL A 268 -17.26 -13.00 -1.05
N TYR A 269 -17.96 -12.78 -2.15
CA TYR A 269 -19.29 -13.30 -2.38
C TYR A 269 -19.22 -14.42 -3.42
N ASP A 270 -19.46 -15.65 -2.99
CA ASP A 270 -19.43 -16.84 -3.84
C ASP A 270 -20.83 -17.18 -4.36
N TYR A 271 -21.04 -16.98 -5.66
CA TYR A 271 -22.29 -17.20 -6.36
C TYR A 271 -22.48 -18.64 -6.82
N ALA A 272 -21.49 -19.52 -6.64
CA ALA A 272 -21.66 -20.97 -6.76
C ALA A 272 -22.31 -21.59 -5.49
N THR A 273 -22.51 -20.78 -4.44
CA THR A 273 -23.14 -21.20 -3.18
C THR A 273 -24.59 -21.63 -3.40
N PRO A 274 -25.06 -22.73 -2.75
CA PRO A 274 -26.46 -23.14 -2.78
C PRO A 274 -27.44 -22.04 -2.37
N ILE A 275 -28.66 -22.08 -2.92
CA ILE A 275 -29.68 -21.03 -2.72
C ILE A 275 -30.14 -20.82 -1.27
N ASP A 276 -29.88 -21.79 -0.37
CA ASP A 276 -30.25 -21.78 1.04
C ASP A 276 -29.07 -21.45 1.98
N ALA A 277 -27.92 -21.04 1.43
CA ALA A 277 -26.72 -20.67 2.19
C ALA A 277 -26.31 -19.18 1.99
N ASP A 278 -25.52 -18.65 2.93
CA ASP A 278 -24.97 -17.28 2.83
C ASP A 278 -23.84 -17.26 1.79
N THR A 279 -24.00 -16.47 0.72
CA THR A 279 -22.98 -16.32 -0.32
C THR A 279 -21.72 -15.62 0.19
N ARG A 280 -21.81 -14.92 1.32
CA ARG A 280 -20.69 -14.18 1.89
C ARG A 280 -19.71 -15.13 2.59
N VAL A 281 -18.53 -15.27 2.01
CA VAL A 281 -17.40 -16.01 2.56
C VAL A 281 -16.39 -15.02 3.13
N ARG A 282 -16.07 -15.17 4.41
CA ARG A 282 -15.01 -14.39 5.08
C ARG A 282 -13.76 -15.23 5.18
N LEU A 283 -12.66 -14.75 4.64
CA LEU A 283 -11.35 -15.38 4.75
C LEU A 283 -10.60 -14.83 5.96
N ALA A 284 -9.82 -15.69 6.61
CA ALA A 284 -8.92 -15.29 7.67
C ALA A 284 -7.62 -14.76 7.06
N ALA A 285 -7.27 -13.51 7.38
CA ALA A 285 -5.95 -12.96 7.12
C ALA A 285 -4.94 -13.62 8.05
N ARG A 286 -3.90 -14.25 7.49
CA ARG A 286 -2.79 -14.80 8.27
C ARG A 286 -1.51 -14.90 7.45
N HIS A 287 -0.38 -14.84 8.15
CA HIS A 287 0.91 -15.20 7.57
C HIS A 287 0.94 -16.69 7.21
N ARG A 288 1.66 -17.03 6.15
CA ARG A 288 2.01 -18.43 5.84
C ARG A 288 2.98 -18.92 6.91
N LEU A 289 2.59 -19.98 7.61
CA LEU A 289 3.42 -20.61 8.62
C LEU A 289 3.20 -22.13 8.60
N GLN A 290 4.29 -22.88 8.45
CA GLN A 290 4.30 -24.33 8.37
C GLN A 290 5.42 -24.89 9.26
N LYS A 291 5.15 -26.00 9.95
CA LYS A 291 6.18 -26.71 10.71
C LYS A 291 7.12 -27.41 9.74
N ALA A 292 8.43 -27.35 10.01
CA ALA A 292 9.43 -28.11 9.27
C ALA A 292 9.17 -29.63 9.37
N ASN A 293 8.71 -30.11 10.53
CA ASN A 293 8.12 -31.44 10.69
C ASN A 293 6.62 -31.31 11.01
N PRO A 294 5.71 -31.58 10.05
CA PRO A 294 4.27 -31.44 10.25
C PRO A 294 3.68 -32.43 11.25
N ASP A 295 4.33 -33.58 11.47
CA ASP A 295 3.85 -34.64 12.35
C ASP A 295 4.29 -34.47 13.82
N ALA A 296 5.18 -33.51 14.10
CA ALA A 296 5.66 -33.26 15.44
C ALA A 296 4.74 -32.30 16.23
N ASP A 297 4.51 -32.61 17.51
CA ASP A 297 3.81 -31.72 18.44
C ASP A 297 4.48 -30.33 18.48
N ARG A 298 5.81 -30.31 18.48
CA ARG A 298 6.62 -29.08 18.37
C ARG A 298 7.66 -29.19 17.26
N SER A 299 7.81 -28.14 16.46
CA SER A 299 8.80 -28.06 15.38
C SER A 299 9.17 -26.62 15.11
N GLU A 300 10.39 -26.38 14.63
CA GLU A 300 10.74 -25.10 14.00
C GLU A 300 9.83 -24.86 12.78
N ALA A 301 9.66 -23.58 12.41
CA ALA A 301 8.96 -23.20 11.19
C ALA A 301 9.87 -23.38 9.97
N VAL A 302 9.29 -23.71 8.81
CA VAL A 302 9.99 -23.69 7.52
C VAL A 302 10.51 -22.28 7.24
N GLU A 303 9.63 -21.29 7.38
CA GLU A 303 9.97 -19.86 7.32
C GLU A 303 9.41 -19.18 8.57
N PRO A 304 10.26 -18.59 9.43
CA PRO A 304 9.79 -17.84 10.60
C PRO A 304 9.27 -16.46 10.18
N ILE A 305 8.29 -15.96 10.93
CA ILE A 305 7.78 -14.60 10.80
C ILE A 305 8.74 -13.67 11.54
N ILE A 306 9.41 -12.77 10.82
CA ILE A 306 10.35 -11.82 11.40
C ILE A 306 9.86 -10.39 11.17
N TYR A 307 9.78 -9.61 12.24
CA TYR A 307 9.53 -8.17 12.22
C TYR A 307 10.80 -7.38 12.50
N TYR A 308 10.99 -6.29 11.77
CA TYR A 308 12.17 -5.44 11.87
C TYR A 308 11.78 -4.04 12.36
N VAL A 309 12.42 -3.60 13.44
CA VAL A 309 12.25 -2.26 14.01
C VAL A 309 13.11 -1.27 13.25
N ASP A 310 12.53 -0.12 12.91
CA ASP A 310 13.20 1.00 12.26
C ASP A 310 14.45 1.43 13.06
N PRO A 311 15.65 1.48 12.43
CA PRO A 311 16.90 1.81 13.11
C PRO A 311 16.91 3.25 13.65
N GLY A 312 16.06 4.13 13.10
CA GLY A 312 15.84 5.49 13.60
C GLY A 312 15.13 5.56 14.96
N THR A 313 14.68 4.43 15.52
CA THR A 313 14.08 4.39 16.85
C THR A 313 15.16 4.58 17.92
N PRO A 314 15.05 5.62 18.80
CA PRO A 314 16.05 5.86 19.84
C PRO A 314 15.92 4.87 21.01
N GLU A 315 17.02 4.61 21.71
CA GLU A 315 16.94 3.99 23.05
C GLU A 315 16.38 4.98 24.08
N PRO A 316 15.67 4.50 25.13
CA PRO A 316 15.34 3.09 25.45
C PRO A 316 14.09 2.55 24.73
N VAL A 317 13.48 3.35 23.85
CA VAL A 317 12.21 3.02 23.18
C VAL A 317 12.37 1.80 22.28
N ARG A 318 13.47 1.72 21.54
CA ARG A 318 13.77 0.59 20.65
C ARG A 318 13.77 -0.74 21.40
N SER A 319 14.47 -0.81 22.53
CA SER A 319 14.47 -2.01 23.38
C SER A 319 13.05 -2.39 23.83
N ALA A 320 12.25 -1.42 24.28
CA ALA A 320 10.87 -1.65 24.68
C ALA A 320 9.97 -2.14 23.52
N LEU A 321 10.17 -1.65 22.30
CA LEU A 321 9.43 -2.11 21.12
C LEU A 321 9.72 -3.57 20.80
N ILE A 322 11.01 -3.93 20.76
CA ILE A 322 11.47 -5.28 20.47
C ILE A 322 10.92 -6.25 21.53
N GLU A 323 11.07 -5.91 22.81
CA GLU A 323 10.62 -6.73 23.92
C GLU A 323 9.10 -6.98 23.84
N GLY A 324 8.30 -5.91 23.70
CA GLY A 324 6.85 -6.03 23.67
C GLY A 324 6.32 -6.81 22.47
N ALA A 325 6.82 -6.52 21.26
CA ALA A 325 6.41 -7.28 20.08
C ALA A 325 6.82 -8.76 20.16
N SER A 326 7.96 -9.06 20.81
CA SER A 326 8.45 -10.43 20.96
C SER A 326 7.58 -11.31 21.86
N TRP A 327 6.66 -10.75 22.66
CA TRP A 327 5.68 -11.53 23.43
C TRP A 327 4.83 -12.46 22.56
N TRP A 328 4.64 -12.14 21.27
CA TRP A 328 3.95 -13.04 20.35
C TRP A 328 4.65 -14.39 20.18
N ASN A 329 5.98 -14.46 20.37
CA ASN A 329 6.68 -15.73 20.27
C ASN A 329 6.20 -16.74 21.32
N ASP A 330 5.79 -16.30 22.52
CA ASP A 330 5.22 -17.20 23.53
C ASP A 330 3.94 -17.88 23.03
N ALA A 331 3.08 -17.13 22.31
CA ALA A 331 1.87 -17.69 21.71
C ALA A 331 2.18 -18.67 20.56
N PHE A 332 3.22 -18.42 19.76
CA PHE A 332 3.66 -19.34 18.72
C PHE A 332 4.31 -20.61 19.29
N GLU A 333 5.09 -20.50 20.36
CA GLU A 333 5.67 -21.63 21.09
C GLU A 333 4.58 -22.55 21.67
N GLU A 334 3.55 -21.96 22.29
CA GLU A 334 2.38 -22.69 22.80
C GLU A 334 1.57 -23.35 21.66
N ALA A 335 1.51 -22.70 20.50
CA ALA A 335 0.92 -23.29 19.28
C ALA A 335 1.78 -24.41 18.66
N GLY A 336 2.94 -24.73 19.25
CA GLY A 336 3.84 -25.80 18.84
C GLY A 336 4.88 -25.38 17.80
N PHE A 337 5.13 -24.09 17.62
CA PHE A 337 6.16 -23.56 16.74
C PHE A 337 7.37 -23.07 17.52
N ILE A 338 8.53 -23.69 17.28
CA ILE A 338 9.78 -23.34 17.96
C ILE A 338 10.39 -22.11 17.28
N ASN A 339 10.55 -21.01 18.02
CA ASN A 339 11.22 -19.77 17.63
C ASN A 339 10.79 -19.25 16.25
N ALA A 340 9.49 -19.34 15.98
CA ALA A 340 8.89 -19.02 14.69
C ALA A 340 8.48 -17.56 14.55
N PHE A 341 8.48 -16.79 15.64
CA PHE A 341 8.21 -15.36 15.61
C PHE A 341 9.37 -14.59 16.23
N ARG A 342 9.94 -13.63 15.50
CA ARG A 342 11.13 -12.90 15.93
C ARG A 342 10.98 -11.41 15.66
N VAL A 343 11.60 -10.61 16.53
CA VAL A 343 11.67 -9.16 16.37
C VAL A 343 13.12 -8.73 16.52
N THR A 344 13.63 -7.97 15.56
CA THR A 344 15.02 -7.49 15.56
C THR A 344 15.10 -6.10 14.94
N VAL A 345 16.28 -5.48 14.93
CA VAL A 345 16.50 -4.20 14.23
C VAL A 345 16.71 -4.48 12.74
N LEU A 346 16.15 -3.62 11.87
CA LEU A 346 16.42 -3.69 10.44
C LEU A 346 17.94 -3.52 10.19
N PRO A 347 18.58 -4.43 9.44
CA PRO A 347 19.99 -4.26 9.07
C PRO A 347 20.23 -3.00 8.23
N ASP A 348 21.40 -2.38 8.38
CA ASP A 348 21.75 -1.11 7.71
C ASP A 348 21.81 -1.23 6.18
N ASP A 349 22.02 -2.43 5.65
CA ASP A 349 22.10 -2.74 4.22
C ASP A 349 20.77 -3.18 3.60
N VAL A 350 19.70 -3.28 4.39
CA VAL A 350 18.36 -3.65 3.92
C VAL A 350 17.52 -2.40 3.70
N ASP A 351 16.96 -2.28 2.50
CA ASP A 351 16.00 -1.21 2.21
C ASP A 351 14.65 -1.52 2.87
N PRO A 352 14.08 -0.59 3.67
CA PRO A 352 12.78 -0.79 4.28
C PRO A 352 11.62 -0.88 3.28
N GLN A 353 11.80 -0.66 1.98
CA GLN A 353 10.74 -0.88 0.98
C GLN A 353 10.71 -2.32 0.44
N ASP A 354 11.76 -3.12 0.64
CA ASP A 354 11.79 -4.52 0.23
C ASP A 354 10.63 -5.31 0.89
N ILE A 355 9.79 -5.95 0.07
CA ILE A 355 8.55 -6.60 0.53
C ILE A 355 8.81 -7.76 1.48
N ARG A 356 10.00 -8.37 1.39
CA ARG A 356 10.42 -9.54 2.17
C ARG A 356 10.57 -9.26 3.67
N TYR A 357 10.47 -7.99 4.09
CA TYR A 357 10.69 -7.55 5.47
C TYR A 357 9.43 -6.90 6.07
N ASN A 358 8.87 -7.53 7.10
CA ASN A 358 7.82 -6.92 7.92
C ASN A 358 8.41 -5.80 8.78
N LEU A 359 7.76 -4.63 8.84
CA LEU A 359 8.35 -3.45 9.49
C LEU A 359 7.55 -2.92 10.67
N ILE A 360 8.27 -2.40 11.65
CA ILE A 360 7.77 -1.55 12.74
C ILE A 360 8.41 -0.17 12.58
N HIS A 361 7.65 0.76 11.98
CA HIS A 361 8.07 2.14 11.74
C HIS A 361 7.96 3.02 12.99
N TRP A 362 8.91 3.94 13.13
CA TRP A 362 8.87 5.01 14.11
C TRP A 362 8.55 6.35 13.46
N THR A 363 7.36 6.91 13.75
CA THR A 363 6.84 8.11 13.09
C THR A 363 6.69 9.29 14.05
N HIS A 364 7.11 10.46 13.61
CA HIS A 364 6.93 11.74 14.31
C HIS A 364 5.74 12.51 13.73
N ARG A 365 4.92 13.12 14.60
CA ARG A 365 3.77 13.97 14.22
C ARG A 365 3.76 15.24 15.09
N ARG A 366 3.08 16.31 14.65
CA ARG A 366 2.82 17.50 15.48
C ARG A 366 1.53 17.34 16.30
N THR A 367 0.49 16.79 15.69
CA THR A 367 -0.80 16.55 16.34
C THR A 367 -0.88 15.13 16.88
N ARG A 368 -1.74 14.91 17.88
CA ARG A 368 -1.98 13.57 18.44
C ARG A 368 -2.42 12.63 17.31
N GLY A 369 -1.65 11.58 17.09
CA GLY A 369 -1.97 10.53 16.12
C GLY A 369 -2.06 9.16 16.74
N TYR A 370 -2.70 8.25 16.01
CA TYR A 370 -2.87 6.86 16.40
C TYR A 370 -1.68 6.03 15.90
N SER A 371 -1.29 5.03 16.69
CA SER A 371 -0.53 3.91 16.15
C SER A 371 -1.50 2.98 15.41
N TYR A 372 -0.98 2.23 14.45
CA TYR A 372 -1.77 1.25 13.70
C TYR A 372 -0.87 0.17 13.12
N GLY A 373 -1.37 -1.07 13.10
CA GLY A 373 -0.85 -2.17 12.30
C GLY A 373 -1.69 -2.39 11.03
N ASN A 374 -1.06 -2.37 9.87
CA ASN A 374 -1.69 -2.72 8.59
C ASN A 374 -0.95 -3.87 7.91
N THR A 375 -1.58 -4.45 6.89
CA THR A 375 -1.03 -5.57 6.13
C THR A 375 -1.22 -5.36 4.64
N VAL A 376 -0.27 -5.86 3.87
CA VAL A 376 -0.47 -6.18 2.45
C VAL A 376 -0.98 -7.62 2.41
N ILE A 377 -2.16 -7.83 1.82
CA ILE A 377 -2.85 -9.12 1.78
C ILE A 377 -3.15 -9.48 0.33
N ASP A 378 -2.98 -10.75 -0.05
CA ASP A 378 -3.59 -11.28 -1.27
C ASP A 378 -5.11 -11.40 -1.04
N PRO A 379 -5.95 -10.59 -1.71
CA PRO A 379 -7.39 -10.59 -1.46
C PRO A 379 -8.08 -11.88 -1.91
N ARG A 380 -7.41 -12.71 -2.72
CA ARG A 380 -7.94 -13.98 -3.23
C ARG A 380 -7.87 -15.09 -2.19
N THR A 381 -6.88 -15.03 -1.30
CA THR A 381 -6.56 -16.13 -0.35
C THR A 381 -6.59 -15.71 1.12
N GLY A 382 -6.43 -14.42 1.42
CA GLY A 382 -6.21 -13.93 2.78
C GLY A 382 -4.77 -14.17 3.27
N GLU A 383 -3.83 -14.53 2.39
CA GLU A 383 -2.43 -14.59 2.77
C GLU A 383 -1.88 -13.19 3.05
N ILE A 384 -1.31 -12.98 4.24
CA ILE A 384 -0.58 -11.76 4.58
C ILE A 384 0.80 -11.86 3.94
N VAL A 385 1.09 -10.97 3.00
CA VAL A 385 2.38 -10.86 2.30
C VAL A 385 3.35 -10.04 3.14
N ARG A 386 2.85 -8.98 3.81
CA ARG A 386 3.67 -8.10 4.64
C ARG A 386 2.89 -7.43 5.75
N GLY A 387 3.45 -7.39 6.94
CA GLY A 387 3.00 -6.57 8.06
C GLY A 387 3.74 -5.23 8.12
N VAL A 388 3.00 -4.14 8.32
CA VAL A 388 3.52 -2.78 8.47
C VAL A 388 2.88 -2.14 9.69
N VAL A 389 3.68 -1.95 10.74
CA VAL A 389 3.29 -1.28 11.98
C VAL A 389 3.79 0.16 11.95
N ASN A 390 2.96 1.10 12.36
CA ASN A 390 3.33 2.51 12.52
C ASN A 390 3.13 2.94 13.98
N LEU A 391 4.23 3.33 14.64
CA LEU A 391 4.22 3.77 16.03
C LEU A 391 4.56 5.26 16.14
N GLY A 392 3.65 6.01 16.77
CA GLY A 392 3.78 7.46 16.92
C GLY A 392 4.59 7.89 18.14
N SER A 393 5.65 8.67 17.95
CA SER A 393 6.54 9.14 19.03
C SER A 393 5.88 10.04 20.08
N LEU A 394 4.82 10.76 19.70
CA LEU A 394 4.10 11.66 20.61
C LEU A 394 3.39 10.91 21.73
N ARG A 395 3.01 9.64 21.49
CA ARG A 395 2.26 8.85 22.46
C ARG A 395 3.09 8.62 23.72
N LEU A 396 4.36 8.27 23.55
CA LEU A 396 5.32 8.10 24.64
C LEU A 396 5.43 9.36 25.50
N ARG A 397 5.55 10.54 24.88
CA ARG A 397 5.64 11.81 25.61
C ARG A 397 4.38 12.08 26.43
N GLN A 398 3.22 11.75 25.88
CA GLN A 398 1.96 11.93 26.60
C GLN A 398 1.83 10.96 27.77
N ASP A 399 2.18 9.68 27.58
CA ASP A 399 2.14 8.68 28.64
C ASP A 399 3.11 9.05 29.77
N TYR A 400 4.31 9.55 29.43
CA TYR A 400 5.23 10.13 30.40
C TYR A 400 4.61 11.31 31.17
N LEU A 401 3.98 12.27 30.49
CA LEU A 401 3.34 13.43 31.13
C LEU A 401 2.17 13.02 32.03
N HIS A 402 1.42 11.98 31.68
CA HIS A 402 0.41 11.41 32.56
C HIS A 402 1.04 10.87 33.84
N GLY A 403 2.14 10.12 33.74
CA GLY A 403 2.86 9.58 34.89
C GLY A 403 3.41 10.70 35.77
N GLN A 404 4.03 11.72 35.17
CA GLN A 404 4.50 12.90 35.91
C GLN A 404 3.37 13.63 36.63
N GLY A 405 2.19 13.75 36.01
CA GLY A 405 1.03 14.39 36.63
C GLY A 405 0.50 13.66 37.86
N MET A 406 0.85 12.38 38.04
CA MET A 406 0.50 11.59 39.24
C MET A 406 1.53 11.72 40.37
N VAL A 407 2.71 12.27 40.11
CA VAL A 407 3.73 12.51 41.14
C VAL A 407 3.28 13.70 41.99
N PRO A 408 3.09 13.54 43.32
CA PRO A 408 2.71 14.65 44.18
C PRO A 408 3.74 15.79 44.07
N PRO A 409 3.31 17.05 43.88
CA PRO A 409 4.24 18.17 43.85
C PRO A 409 4.94 18.38 45.20
N PHE A 410 4.36 17.91 46.30
CA PHE A 410 4.92 18.03 47.65
C PHE A 410 4.95 16.65 48.31
N PRO A 411 6.07 15.90 48.22
CA PRO A 411 6.20 14.58 48.86
C PRO A 411 6.00 14.62 50.39
N GLY A 412 6.28 15.76 51.03
CA GLY A 412 6.07 16.02 52.45
C GLY A 412 4.68 16.56 52.83
N GLY A 413 3.80 16.80 51.86
CA GLY A 413 2.52 17.49 52.06
C GLY A 413 2.66 19.02 52.17
N ILE A 414 1.53 19.72 52.26
CA ILE A 414 1.51 21.17 52.55
C ILE A 414 1.43 21.34 54.06
N SER A 415 2.56 21.68 54.69
CA SER A 415 2.59 22.08 56.09
C SER A 415 2.01 23.49 56.21
N LEU A 416 0.78 23.62 56.72
CA LEU A 416 0.27 24.93 57.15
C LEU A 416 0.80 25.22 58.55
N PRO A 417 1.53 26.32 58.77
CA PRO A 417 1.89 26.78 60.11
C PRO A 417 0.65 26.91 61.00
N GLU A 418 0.75 26.53 62.28
CA GLU A 418 -0.36 26.62 63.26
C GLU A 418 -0.90 28.05 63.44
N ASP A 419 -0.12 29.07 63.06
CA ASP A 419 -0.48 30.48 63.14
C ASP A 419 -1.30 30.99 61.94
N GLY A 420 -1.60 30.13 60.95
CA GLY A 420 -2.40 30.47 59.77
C GLY A 420 -1.68 31.33 58.72
N SER A 421 -0.35 31.50 58.83
CA SER A 421 0.45 32.09 57.75
C SER A 421 0.51 31.18 56.52
N PHE A 422 0.69 31.75 55.32
CA PHE A 422 0.98 30.95 54.13
C PHE A 422 2.30 30.22 54.38
N GLY A 423 2.26 28.88 54.49
CA GLY A 423 3.45 28.06 54.67
C GLY A 423 4.51 28.38 53.63
N GLU A 424 5.78 28.34 54.01
CA GLU A 424 6.87 28.43 53.04
C GLU A 424 6.68 27.31 52.00
N PHE A 425 6.76 27.66 50.72
CA PHE A 425 6.84 26.71 49.61
C PHE A 425 8.19 25.97 49.59
N SER A 426 8.74 25.64 50.77
CA SER A 426 10.07 25.05 50.94
C SER A 426 10.16 23.61 50.43
N ASP A 427 9.01 22.96 50.20
CA ASP A 427 8.92 21.62 49.59
C ASP A 427 8.48 21.64 48.11
N ALA A 428 8.43 22.83 47.48
CA ALA A 428 8.20 22.88 46.03
C ALA A 428 9.39 22.22 45.31
N PRO A 429 9.15 21.35 44.33
CA PRO A 429 10.20 20.56 43.72
C PRO A 429 11.15 21.51 42.99
N ASP A 430 12.42 21.51 43.41
CA ASP A 430 13.47 22.27 42.77
C ASP A 430 14.00 21.54 41.51
N PHE A 431 14.88 22.21 40.77
CA PHE A 431 15.50 21.62 39.58
C PHE A 431 16.29 20.34 39.89
N GLU A 432 16.71 20.13 41.14
CA GLU A 432 17.47 18.96 41.58
C GLU A 432 16.55 17.76 41.84
N TYR A 433 15.37 17.95 42.44
CA TYR A 433 14.28 16.97 42.50
C TYR A 433 13.84 16.56 41.10
N LEU A 434 13.62 17.52 40.20
CA LEU A 434 13.24 17.24 38.81
C LEU A 434 14.34 16.46 38.05
N ALA A 435 15.61 16.63 38.41
CA ALA A 435 16.73 15.86 37.88
C ALA A 435 16.84 14.45 38.48
N GLN A 436 16.41 14.23 39.73
CA GLN A 436 16.35 12.90 40.36
C GLN A 436 15.25 12.01 39.76
N VAL A 437 14.17 12.59 39.23
CA VAL A 437 13.14 11.86 38.45
C VAL A 437 13.41 11.80 36.93
N ALA A 438 14.53 12.37 36.44
CA ALA A 438 14.75 12.58 35.00
C ALA A 438 15.34 11.38 34.21
N PRO A 439 16.01 10.39 34.83
CA PRO A 439 16.24 9.10 34.19
C PRO A 439 15.83 7.93 35.10
N ALA A 440 14.89 7.09 34.65
CA ALA A 440 14.29 5.97 35.40
C ALA A 440 13.23 6.34 36.47
N SER A 441 12.49 7.44 36.29
CA SER A 441 11.26 7.65 37.08
C SER A 441 10.19 6.61 36.74
N GLU A 442 9.29 6.35 37.69
CA GLU A 442 8.09 5.54 37.49
C GLU A 442 7.27 6.00 36.26
N ALA A 443 7.30 7.30 35.95
CA ALA A 443 6.67 7.85 34.75
C ALA A 443 7.34 7.39 33.44
N VAL A 444 8.67 7.29 33.40
CA VAL A 444 9.41 6.74 32.25
C VAL A 444 9.11 5.24 32.12
N GLU A 445 9.16 4.49 33.22
CA GLU A 445 8.87 3.05 33.20
C GLU A 445 7.42 2.77 32.78
N MET A 446 6.46 3.55 33.25
CA MET A 446 5.07 3.47 32.80
C MET A 446 4.95 3.73 31.30
N ALA A 447 5.66 4.74 30.78
CA ALA A 447 5.65 5.06 29.36
C ALA A 447 6.27 3.93 28.52
N LEU A 448 7.37 3.33 28.99
CA LEU A 448 8.03 2.19 28.33
C LEU A 448 7.20 0.90 28.41
N ALA A 449 6.54 0.62 29.55
CA ALA A 449 5.60 -0.49 29.69
C ALA A 449 4.43 -0.35 28.71
N ARG A 450 3.92 0.87 28.52
CA ARG A 450 2.88 1.14 27.51
C ARG A 450 3.41 0.95 26.09
N VAL A 451 4.65 1.34 25.81
CA VAL A 451 5.30 1.10 24.51
C VAL A 451 5.40 -0.40 24.22
N ARG A 452 5.80 -1.23 25.19
CA ARG A 452 5.83 -2.70 25.04
C ARG A 452 4.45 -3.25 24.65
N GLN A 453 3.42 -2.90 25.44
CA GLN A 453 2.06 -3.36 25.18
C GLN A 453 1.53 -2.86 23.83
N LEU A 454 1.83 -1.61 23.45
CA LEU A 454 1.40 -1.05 22.17
C LEU A 454 2.09 -1.74 21.00
N SER A 455 3.39 -2.03 21.13
CA SER A 455 4.15 -2.79 20.13
C SER A 455 3.49 -4.15 19.88
N ALA A 456 3.18 -4.90 20.93
CA ALA A 456 2.46 -6.17 20.84
C ALA A 456 1.08 -6.02 20.20
N HIS A 457 0.33 -4.98 20.59
CA HIS A 457 -1.02 -4.71 20.08
C HIS A 457 -1.03 -4.47 18.57
N GLU A 458 -0.18 -3.55 18.09
CA GLU A 458 -0.17 -3.18 16.68
C GLU A 458 0.39 -4.31 15.81
N VAL A 459 1.39 -5.05 16.30
CA VAL A 459 1.84 -6.29 15.65
C VAL A 459 0.71 -7.31 15.55
N GLY A 460 -0.14 -7.43 16.57
CA GLY A 460 -1.28 -8.33 16.55
C GLY A 460 -2.28 -8.03 15.43
N HIS A 461 -2.52 -6.76 15.11
CA HIS A 461 -3.29 -6.39 13.92
C HIS A 461 -2.65 -6.88 12.63
N THR A 462 -1.32 -6.83 12.56
CA THR A 462 -0.58 -7.33 11.40
C THR A 462 -0.45 -8.86 11.32
N LEU A 463 -0.85 -9.56 12.38
CA LEU A 463 -1.03 -11.02 12.40
C LEU A 463 -2.45 -11.44 12.01
N GLY A 464 -3.36 -10.47 11.77
CA GLY A 464 -4.74 -10.71 11.36
C GLY A 464 -5.78 -10.60 12.49
N PHE A 465 -5.39 -10.19 13.70
CA PHE A 465 -6.34 -10.08 14.82
C PHE A 465 -7.00 -8.70 14.90
N PRO A 466 -8.34 -8.62 15.08
CA PRO A 466 -9.02 -7.36 15.39
C PRO A 466 -8.82 -6.98 16.86
N HIS A 467 -9.34 -5.81 17.23
CA HIS A 467 -9.45 -5.43 18.64
C HIS A 467 -10.31 -6.45 19.41
N ASN A 468 -9.87 -6.81 20.61
CA ASN A 468 -10.63 -7.58 21.59
C ASN A 468 -11.06 -6.69 22.76
N TYR A 469 -12.10 -5.88 22.55
CA TYR A 469 -12.63 -4.95 23.57
C TYR A 469 -13.22 -5.64 24.80
N MET A 470 -13.43 -6.96 24.75
CA MET A 470 -14.06 -7.70 25.84
C MET A 470 -13.04 -8.15 26.90
N ALA A 471 -11.75 -8.21 26.58
CA ALA A 471 -10.74 -8.76 27.50
C ALA A 471 -10.63 -7.96 28.81
N SER A 472 -10.88 -6.64 28.78
CA SER A 472 -10.89 -5.80 29.98
C SER A 472 -11.99 -6.16 30.98
N ALA A 473 -13.05 -6.83 30.54
CA ALA A 473 -14.09 -7.38 31.43
C ALA A 473 -13.69 -8.73 32.06
N TYR A 474 -12.63 -9.37 31.57
CA TYR A 474 -12.17 -10.71 31.99
C TYR A 474 -10.64 -10.74 32.18
N GLY A 475 -10.15 -10.04 33.20
CA GLY A 475 -8.74 -10.15 33.62
C GLY A 475 -7.73 -9.28 32.86
N ARG A 476 -8.13 -8.59 31.78
CA ARG A 476 -7.24 -7.71 30.97
C ARG A 476 -6.06 -8.47 30.34
N GLU A 477 -6.26 -9.75 30.01
CA GLU A 477 -5.21 -10.68 29.59
C GLU A 477 -4.80 -10.53 28.12
N SER A 478 -5.58 -9.83 27.30
CA SER A 478 -5.30 -9.68 25.87
C SER A 478 -4.54 -8.39 25.56
N VAL A 479 -3.44 -8.52 24.84
CA VAL A 479 -2.76 -7.36 24.24
C VAL A 479 -3.62 -6.69 23.16
N MET A 480 -4.62 -7.37 22.59
CA MET A 480 -5.52 -6.84 21.56
C MET A 480 -6.64 -5.95 22.11
N ASP A 481 -6.68 -5.73 23.42
CA ASP A 481 -7.61 -4.77 24.03
C ASP A 481 -7.02 -3.35 24.08
N TYR A 482 -7.89 -2.35 24.19
CA TYR A 482 -7.57 -0.96 24.48
C TYR A 482 -8.14 -0.58 25.86
N PRO A 483 -7.56 -1.10 26.95
CA PRO A 483 -8.16 -0.90 28.25
C PRO A 483 -7.92 0.54 28.75
N ALA A 484 -8.90 1.09 29.46
CA ALA A 484 -8.70 2.31 30.24
C ALA A 484 -7.63 2.08 31.34
N PRO A 485 -6.92 3.13 31.81
CA PRO A 485 -5.98 3.00 32.92
C PRO A 485 -6.62 2.29 34.12
N LEU A 486 -5.89 1.34 34.70
CA LEU A 486 -6.31 0.71 35.96
C LEU A 486 -5.81 1.59 37.11
N ALA A 487 -6.74 2.18 37.86
CA ALA A 487 -6.43 2.87 39.10
C ALA A 487 -6.86 2.00 40.27
N GLN A 488 -5.96 1.78 41.23
CA GLN A 488 -6.29 1.26 42.55
C GLN A 488 -6.17 2.45 43.50
N ILE A 489 -7.27 2.77 44.19
CA ILE A 489 -7.36 3.88 45.15
C ILE A 489 -7.24 3.32 46.56
#